data_AF-A0A4U6X064-F1
#
_entry.id   AF-A0A4U6X064-F1
#
_cell.length_a   1.000
_cell.length_b   1.000
_cell.length_c   1.000
_cell.angle_alpha   90.00
_cell.angle_beta   90.00
_cell.angle_gamma   90.00
#
_symmetry.space_group_name_H-M   'P 1'
#
loop_
_entity.id
_entity.type
_entity.pdbx_description
1 polymer ?
#
loop_
_entity_poly.entity_id
_entity_poly.type
_entity_poly.pdbx_seq_one_letter_code
_entity_poly.pdbx_strand_id
1 'polypeptide(L)'
;MGYLSMMMVVWNIMNNLGEMATYLPLKGISIPYFVERFVEPSLAFAAGWNYWYAYAMLVGAEASAGAILLDYWQTPVHPAVWITIILLVTLALNIFAIEIFGEAEFWFASIKLITILGLILVSLVIMLGGAPDEGRIGFLYWYEPGAIIPYMVGGNTGRFLAYWTGFVRAGFAFITSPELIALAAGETIAPRRNIPKAARRFVWRLAIFYGIGSLMIGAITPSDDPRLLNPNSNAASSPWVIGIQRAGIGGLNHVINAAILTSAWSAGNAFLYSGSRILYSLALNNQAPRFFARTTKRGVPYTAVLGTWSIALLSYLTISSGTSTVFTWFMNISTISGFIAWIVVMITYLRFRKAMTYHNMMHRLPFRTPLQPYFTWFILGLLVILTLTNGFQVFFPGEWSTSDFLAAYITLPIFFVLYVGHKIWFRTPFARNVADVDVTTGVAEMEAMAELDEEPIPKNMLQKVWFWIA
;
A
#
# COMPACT_ATOMS: atom_id res chain seq x y z
N MET A 1 -13.64 7.54 9.01
CA MET A 1 -13.43 6.57 10.12
C MET A 1 -12.55 5.40 9.72
N GLY A 2 -12.86 4.64 8.66
CA GLY A 2 -12.04 3.49 8.23
C GLY A 2 -10.56 3.81 8.05
N TYR A 3 -10.22 4.93 7.39
CA TYR A 3 -8.83 5.41 7.27
C TYR A 3 -8.14 5.65 8.62
N LEU A 4 -8.81 6.25 9.61
CA LEU A 4 -8.22 6.49 10.93
C LEU A 4 -7.91 5.19 11.67
N SER A 5 -8.83 4.21 11.60
CA SER A 5 -8.62 2.88 12.17
C SER A 5 -7.48 2.14 11.46
N MET A 6 -7.41 2.22 10.14
CA MET A 6 -6.33 1.60 9.36
C MET A 6 -4.98 2.26 9.60
N MET A 7 -4.92 3.57 9.80
CA MET A 7 -3.70 4.24 10.18
C MET A 7 -3.15 3.77 11.53
N MET A 8 -4.01 3.41 12.49
CA MET A 8 -3.58 2.83 13.76
C MET A 8 -2.90 1.47 13.55
N VAL A 9 -3.46 0.63 12.66
CA VAL A 9 -2.86 -0.64 12.25
C VAL A 9 -1.50 -0.40 11.57
N VAL A 10 -1.48 0.48 10.58
CA VAL A 10 -0.29 0.86 9.80
C VAL A 10 0.79 1.49 10.68
N TRP A 11 0.42 2.24 11.71
CA TRP A 11 1.37 2.78 12.69
C TRP A 11 2.09 1.69 13.46
N ASN A 12 1.38 0.65 13.90
CA ASN A 12 2.02 -0.50 14.54
C ASN A 12 2.99 -1.21 13.57
N ILE A 13 2.57 -1.44 12.32
CA ILE A 13 3.40 -2.10 11.31
C ILE A 13 4.67 -1.28 11.00
N MET A 14 4.53 0.03 10.81
CA MET A 14 5.65 0.93 10.56
C MET A 14 6.62 0.96 11.74
N ASN A 15 6.12 0.91 12.97
CA ASN A 15 6.96 0.80 14.17
C ASN A 15 7.71 -0.53 14.21
N ASN A 16 7.04 -1.65 13.94
CA ASN A 16 7.64 -2.99 13.92
C ASN A 16 8.76 -3.08 12.87
N LEU A 17 8.47 -2.63 11.64
CA LEU A 17 9.46 -2.58 10.55
C LEU A 17 10.57 -1.57 10.85
N GLY A 18 10.24 -0.41 11.40
CA GLY A 18 11.20 0.62 11.77
C GLY A 18 12.23 0.10 12.78
N GLU A 19 11.80 -0.60 13.84
CA GLU A 19 12.73 -1.21 14.80
C GLU A 19 13.68 -2.22 14.12
N MET A 20 13.15 -3.12 13.28
CA MET A 20 13.97 -4.12 12.60
C MET A 20 14.91 -3.52 11.54
N ALA A 21 14.40 -2.64 10.69
CA ALA A 21 15.15 -2.04 9.58
C ALA A 21 16.24 -1.07 10.07
N THR A 22 16.01 -0.39 11.20
CA THR A 22 17.06 0.48 11.82
C THR A 22 18.10 -0.34 12.55
N TYR A 23 17.73 -1.49 13.09
CA TYR A 23 18.68 -2.38 13.74
C TYR A 23 19.68 -2.95 12.73
N LEU A 24 19.18 -3.40 11.58
CA LEU A 24 19.97 -4.01 10.50
C LEU A 24 19.62 -3.38 9.12
N PRO A 25 20.10 -2.16 8.82
CA PRO A 25 19.88 -1.47 7.55
C PRO A 25 20.79 -2.05 6.45
N LEU A 26 20.60 -3.32 6.12
CA LEU A 26 21.43 -4.04 5.17
C LEU A 26 21.02 -3.72 3.71
N LYS A 27 22.01 -3.53 2.83
CA LYS A 27 21.81 -3.23 1.40
C LYS A 27 21.14 -4.39 0.66
N GLY A 28 20.13 -4.08 -0.16
CA GLY A 28 19.46 -5.06 -1.03
C GLY A 28 18.57 -6.06 -0.31
N ILE A 29 18.25 -5.81 0.97
CA ILE A 29 17.50 -6.75 1.80
C ILE A 29 16.00 -6.48 1.73
N SER A 30 15.26 -7.52 1.36
CA SER A 30 13.79 -7.51 1.34
C SER A 30 13.18 -8.02 2.64
N ILE A 31 11.91 -7.69 2.93
CA ILE A 31 11.19 -8.21 4.11
C ILE A 31 11.32 -9.73 4.29
N PRO A 32 11.20 -10.57 3.24
CA PRO A 32 11.44 -12.02 3.33
C PRO A 32 12.76 -12.42 3.99
N TYR A 33 13.83 -11.63 3.86
CA TYR A 33 15.10 -11.92 4.53
C TYR A 33 14.97 -11.82 6.06
N PHE A 34 14.26 -10.82 6.59
CA PHE A 34 14.01 -10.74 8.03
C PHE A 34 13.17 -11.91 8.51
N VAL A 35 12.21 -12.37 7.70
CA VAL A 35 11.41 -13.56 8.00
C VAL A 35 12.30 -14.81 8.08
N GLU A 36 13.21 -15.00 7.13
CA GLU A 36 14.12 -16.14 7.08
C GLU A 36 15.07 -16.16 8.27
N ARG A 37 15.60 -14.97 8.59
CA ARG A 37 16.58 -14.75 9.66
C ARG A 37 15.97 -14.94 11.05
N PHE A 38 14.78 -14.39 11.31
CA PHE A 38 14.19 -14.37 12.65
C PHE A 38 13.14 -15.47 12.92
N VAL A 39 12.57 -16.06 11.87
CA VAL A 39 11.49 -17.05 11.99
C VAL A 39 11.90 -18.39 11.39
N GLU A 40 11.79 -18.54 10.07
CA GLU A 40 12.13 -19.77 9.34
C GLU A 40 12.19 -19.54 7.81
N PRO A 41 12.88 -20.41 7.04
CA PRO A 41 12.97 -20.29 5.59
C PRO A 41 11.65 -20.52 4.83
N SER A 42 10.80 -21.47 5.25
CA SER A 42 9.55 -21.76 4.52
C SER A 42 8.54 -20.61 4.59
N LEU A 43 8.48 -19.91 5.72
CA LEU A 43 7.65 -18.71 5.85
C LEU A 43 8.19 -17.57 5.00
N ALA A 44 9.53 -17.42 4.91
CA ALA A 44 10.17 -16.43 4.06
C ALA A 44 9.88 -16.66 2.57
N PHE A 45 9.95 -17.93 2.12
CA PHE A 45 9.59 -18.32 0.76
C PHE A 45 8.14 -17.93 0.44
N ALA A 46 7.19 -18.34 1.28
CA ALA A 46 5.78 -18.04 1.08
C ALA A 46 5.50 -16.53 1.13
N ALA A 47 6.14 -15.80 2.06
CA ALA A 47 6.03 -14.35 2.16
C ALA A 47 6.57 -13.64 0.91
N GLY A 48 7.71 -14.09 0.38
CA GLY A 48 8.29 -13.51 -0.82
C GLY A 48 7.40 -13.67 -2.04
N TRP A 49 6.85 -14.87 -2.27
CA TRP A 49 5.88 -15.10 -3.35
C TRP A 49 4.58 -14.31 -3.14
N ASN A 50 4.10 -14.19 -1.91
CA ASN A 50 2.93 -13.38 -1.57
C ASN A 50 3.17 -11.87 -1.81
N TYR A 51 4.35 -11.36 -1.48
CA TYR A 51 4.72 -9.98 -1.80
C TYR A 51 4.79 -9.76 -3.31
N TRP A 52 5.47 -10.65 -4.05
CA TRP A 52 5.50 -10.57 -5.52
C TRP A 52 4.10 -10.59 -6.12
N TYR A 53 3.26 -11.52 -5.67
CA TYR A 53 1.87 -11.66 -6.11
C TYR A 53 1.05 -10.38 -5.84
N ALA A 54 1.19 -9.79 -4.66
CA ALA A 54 0.56 -8.51 -4.32
C ALA A 54 0.96 -7.40 -5.30
N TYR A 55 2.26 -7.21 -5.53
CA TYR A 55 2.74 -6.17 -6.44
C TYR A 55 2.29 -6.42 -7.89
N ALA A 56 2.33 -7.67 -8.35
CA ALA A 56 1.88 -8.03 -9.69
C ALA A 56 0.39 -7.70 -9.91
N MET A 57 -0.46 -8.02 -8.92
CA MET A 57 -1.88 -7.68 -8.94
C MET A 57 -2.14 -6.18 -8.82
N LEU A 58 -1.34 -5.46 -8.03
CA LEU A 58 -1.42 -4.00 -7.92
C LEU A 58 -1.14 -3.30 -9.26
N VAL A 59 -0.19 -3.79 -10.07
CA VAL A 59 0.03 -3.25 -11.43
C VAL A 59 -1.24 -3.40 -12.29
N GLY A 60 -1.92 -4.54 -12.21
CA GLY A 60 -3.20 -4.76 -12.88
C GLY A 60 -4.33 -3.87 -12.35
N ALA A 61 -4.36 -3.63 -11.03
CA ALA A 61 -5.30 -2.72 -10.38
C ALA A 61 -5.14 -1.29 -10.89
N GLU A 62 -3.91 -0.79 -10.96
CA GLU A 62 -3.61 0.56 -11.44
C GLU A 62 -3.88 0.73 -12.94
N ALA A 63 -3.62 -0.31 -13.75
CA ALA A 63 -3.99 -0.29 -15.17
C ALA A 63 -5.52 -0.22 -15.36
N SER A 64 -6.27 -0.96 -14.54
CA SER A 64 -7.73 -0.92 -14.55
C SER A 64 -8.25 0.44 -14.05
N ALA A 65 -7.68 0.98 -12.97
CA ALA A 65 -8.01 2.30 -12.45
C ALA A 65 -7.74 3.41 -13.46
N GLY A 66 -6.60 3.37 -14.16
CA GLY A 66 -6.28 4.31 -15.23
C GLY A 66 -7.31 4.27 -16.37
N ALA A 67 -7.80 3.09 -16.73
CA ALA A 67 -8.88 2.95 -17.72
C ALA A 67 -10.21 3.56 -17.22
N ILE A 68 -10.58 3.38 -15.94
CA ILE A 68 -11.75 4.04 -15.32
C ILE A 68 -11.63 5.57 -15.39
N LEU A 69 -10.42 6.09 -15.14
CA LEU A 69 -10.14 7.52 -15.17
C LEU A 69 -10.25 8.09 -16.59
N LEU A 70 -9.73 7.37 -17.60
CA LEU A 70 -9.77 7.78 -19.00
C LEU A 70 -11.19 7.74 -19.59
N ASP A 71 -12.02 6.81 -19.13
CA ASP A 71 -13.43 6.71 -19.52
C ASP A 71 -14.25 7.98 -19.16
N TYR A 72 -13.77 8.77 -18.20
CA TYR A 72 -14.38 10.05 -17.82
C TYR A 72 -14.60 11.00 -19.01
N TRP A 73 -13.66 11.06 -19.94
CA TRP A 73 -13.73 11.95 -21.10
C TRP A 73 -14.57 11.34 -22.24
N GLN A 74 -15.19 10.17 -22.04
CA GLN A 74 -16.04 9.48 -23.01
C GLN A 74 -15.40 9.40 -24.41
N THR A 75 -14.10 9.16 -24.44
CA THR A 75 -13.37 9.05 -25.70
C THR A 75 -13.92 7.86 -26.51
N PRO A 76 -14.02 7.95 -27.85
CA PRO A 76 -14.47 6.85 -28.70
C PRO A 76 -13.40 5.75 -28.86
N VAL A 77 -12.62 5.49 -27.81
CA VAL A 77 -11.49 4.58 -27.77
C VAL A 77 -11.82 3.42 -26.85
N HIS A 78 -11.65 2.20 -27.35
CA HIS A 78 -11.95 0.99 -26.59
C HIS A 78 -11.05 0.86 -25.34
N PRO A 79 -11.58 0.49 -24.15
CA PRO A 79 -10.80 0.40 -22.90
C PRO A 79 -9.53 -0.47 -23.00
N ALA A 80 -9.56 -1.50 -23.83
CA ALA A 80 -8.39 -2.34 -24.12
C ALA A 80 -7.18 -1.54 -24.62
N VAL A 81 -7.39 -0.49 -25.42
CA VAL A 81 -6.32 0.36 -25.94
C VAL A 81 -5.67 1.14 -24.80
N TRP A 82 -6.47 1.69 -23.88
CA TRP A 82 -5.97 2.41 -22.72
C TRP A 82 -5.16 1.50 -21.79
N ILE A 83 -5.67 0.31 -21.50
CA ILE A 83 -4.93 -0.71 -20.74
C ILE A 83 -3.59 -1.03 -21.41
N THR A 84 -3.59 -1.25 -22.73
CA THR A 84 -2.37 -1.53 -23.51
C THR A 84 -1.36 -0.40 -23.38
N ILE A 85 -1.80 0.86 -23.52
CA ILE A 85 -0.94 2.04 -23.42
C ILE A 85 -0.33 2.13 -22.02
N ILE A 86 -1.14 2.01 -20.96
CA ILE A 86 -0.67 2.06 -19.58
C ILE A 86 0.39 0.98 -19.35
N LEU A 87 0.10 -0.27 -19.69
CA LEU A 87 1.01 -1.39 -19.49
C LEU A 87 2.31 -1.23 -20.29
N LEU A 88 2.25 -0.80 -21.56
CA LEU A 88 3.45 -0.65 -22.39
C LEU A 88 4.37 0.45 -21.87
N VAL A 89 3.81 1.58 -21.43
CA VAL A 89 4.67 2.64 -20.90
C VAL A 89 5.23 2.27 -19.54
N THR A 90 4.45 1.64 -18.65
CA THR A 90 4.95 1.14 -17.37
C THR A 90 6.09 0.13 -17.57
N LEU A 91 5.99 -0.73 -18.60
CA LEU A 91 7.06 -1.64 -19.00
C LEU A 91 8.29 -0.89 -19.52
N ALA A 92 8.09 0.07 -20.42
CA ALA A 92 9.19 0.85 -21.01
C ALA A 92 9.98 1.62 -19.95
N LEU A 93 9.29 2.25 -18.99
CA LEU A 93 9.92 2.97 -17.88
C LEU A 93 10.75 2.04 -17.00
N ASN A 94 10.27 0.83 -16.73
CA ASN A 94 10.97 -0.15 -15.90
C ASN A 94 12.15 -0.85 -16.59
N ILE A 95 12.18 -0.89 -17.93
CA ILE A 95 13.28 -1.49 -18.70
C ILE A 95 14.34 -0.47 -19.12
N PHE A 96 13.91 0.70 -19.63
CA PHE A 96 14.80 1.65 -20.31
C PHE A 96 15.14 2.88 -19.47
N ALA A 97 14.22 3.35 -18.62
CA ALA A 97 14.33 4.64 -17.94
C ALA A 97 14.62 4.52 -16.43
N ILE A 98 15.23 3.42 -15.99
CA ILE A 98 15.49 3.17 -14.56
C ILE A 98 16.32 4.28 -13.90
N GLU A 99 17.21 4.92 -14.66
CA GLU A 99 18.09 5.99 -14.18
C GLU A 99 17.30 7.29 -13.91
N ILE A 100 16.21 7.51 -14.65
CA ILE A 100 15.33 8.69 -14.53
C ILE A 100 14.18 8.41 -13.55
N PHE A 101 14.00 7.15 -13.13
CA PHE A 101 12.90 6.74 -12.26
C PHE A 101 12.81 7.59 -10.98
N GLY A 102 13.95 7.86 -10.34
CA GLY A 102 14.00 8.67 -9.11
C GLY A 102 13.55 10.11 -9.33
N GLU A 103 13.96 10.74 -10.43
CA GLU A 103 13.55 12.11 -10.78
C GLU A 103 12.08 12.17 -11.21
N ALA A 104 11.62 11.19 -11.99
CA ALA A 104 10.22 11.10 -12.41
C ALA A 104 9.29 10.93 -11.19
N GLU A 105 9.65 10.05 -10.25
CA GLU A 105 8.89 9.86 -9.01
C GLU A 105 8.86 11.12 -8.14
N PHE A 106 9.95 11.91 -8.10
CA PHE A 106 9.94 13.20 -7.40
C PHE A 106 8.87 14.16 -7.95
N TRP A 107 8.78 14.28 -9.28
CA TRP A 107 7.76 15.10 -9.93
C TRP A 107 6.36 14.55 -9.74
N PHE A 108 6.16 13.24 -9.90
CA PHE A 108 4.86 12.60 -9.66
C PHE A 108 4.40 12.77 -8.21
N ALA A 109 5.30 12.60 -7.22
CA ALA A 109 5.00 12.84 -5.82
C ALA A 109 4.61 14.30 -5.55
N SER A 110 5.26 15.25 -6.22
CA SER A 110 4.94 16.68 -6.10
C SER A 110 3.54 17.00 -6.63
N ILE A 111 3.17 16.46 -7.79
CA ILE A 111 1.81 16.60 -8.35
C ILE A 111 0.77 16.02 -7.39
N LYS A 112 1.00 14.82 -6.85
CA LYS A 112 0.10 14.17 -5.88
C LYS A 112 -0.12 15.05 -4.64
N LEU A 113 0.96 15.60 -4.09
CA LEU A 113 0.91 16.46 -2.91
C LEU A 113 0.14 17.76 -3.17
N ILE A 114 0.43 18.45 -4.27
CA ILE A 114 -0.26 19.68 -4.67
C ILE A 114 -1.75 19.41 -4.88
N THR A 115 -2.07 18.29 -5.54
CA THR A 115 -3.46 17.89 -5.82
C THR A 115 -4.25 17.65 -4.54
N ILE A 116 -3.73 16.87 -3.59
CA ILE A 116 -4.47 16.59 -2.34
C ILE A 116 -4.62 17.85 -1.48
N LEU A 117 -3.60 18.72 -1.43
CA LEU A 117 -3.70 20.00 -0.74
C LEU A 117 -4.74 20.91 -1.40
N GLY A 118 -4.74 20.99 -2.73
CA GLY A 118 -5.73 21.73 -3.50
C GLY A 118 -7.15 21.22 -3.25
N LEU A 119 -7.37 19.91 -3.26
CA LEU A 119 -8.66 19.29 -2.96
C LEU A 119 -9.16 19.62 -1.56
N ILE A 120 -8.28 19.56 -0.56
CA ILE A 120 -8.62 19.93 0.83
C ILE A 120 -9.02 21.41 0.91
N LEU A 121 -8.25 22.32 0.28
CA LEU A 121 -8.53 23.75 0.31
C LEU A 121 -9.82 24.12 -0.44
N VAL A 122 -10.03 23.57 -1.64
CA VAL A 122 -11.26 23.79 -2.41
C VAL A 122 -12.47 23.32 -1.62
N SER A 123 -12.37 22.17 -0.96
CA SER A 123 -13.46 21.63 -0.16
C SER A 123 -13.77 22.49 1.06
N LEU A 124 -12.74 23.06 1.70
CA LEU A 124 -12.93 24.04 2.77
C LEU A 124 -13.65 25.29 2.27
N VAL A 125 -13.29 25.80 1.07
CA VAL A 125 -13.95 26.97 0.46
C VAL A 125 -15.42 26.67 0.15
N ILE A 126 -15.71 25.53 -0.48
CA ILE A 126 -17.08 25.08 -0.77
C ILE A 126 -17.88 24.97 0.54
N MET A 127 -17.31 24.31 1.55
CA MET A 127 -17.94 24.12 2.86
C MET A 127 -18.28 25.44 3.55
N LEU A 128 -17.46 26.48 3.38
CA LEU A 128 -17.68 27.80 3.99
C LEU A 128 -18.62 28.71 3.17
N GLY A 129 -19.12 28.25 2.02
CA GLY A 129 -20.05 28.98 1.16
C GLY A 129 -19.40 29.87 0.11
N GLY A 130 -18.13 29.60 -0.24
CA GLY A 130 -17.43 30.27 -1.35
C GLY A 130 -17.69 29.64 -2.72
N ALA A 131 -18.57 28.63 -2.80
CA ALA A 131 -18.95 27.99 -4.06
C ALA A 131 -19.93 28.88 -4.85
N PRO A 132 -19.84 28.88 -6.19
CA PRO A 132 -20.84 29.51 -7.08
C PRO A 132 -22.27 29.04 -6.77
N ASP A 133 -22.43 27.74 -6.54
CA ASP A 133 -23.70 27.07 -6.27
C ASP A 133 -23.71 26.45 -4.84
N GLU A 134 -24.89 26.04 -4.35
CA GLU A 134 -25.14 25.39 -3.05
C GLU A 134 -24.98 26.23 -1.76
N GLY A 135 -24.43 27.46 -1.83
CA GLY A 135 -24.31 28.32 -0.65
C GLY A 135 -23.44 27.69 0.46
N ARG A 136 -23.63 28.11 1.72
CA ARG A 136 -22.83 27.57 2.86
C ARG A 136 -23.34 26.20 3.29
N ILE A 137 -22.59 25.15 2.96
CA ILE A 137 -22.91 23.75 3.30
C ILE A 137 -22.53 23.42 4.75
N GLY A 138 -21.34 23.81 5.21
CA GLY A 138 -20.82 23.39 6.52
C GLY A 138 -20.76 21.86 6.64
N PHE A 139 -21.39 21.31 7.68
CA PHE A 139 -21.54 19.86 7.87
C PHE A 139 -22.95 19.36 7.53
N LEU A 140 -23.69 20.06 6.65
CA LEU A 140 -25.06 19.71 6.31
C LEU A 140 -25.20 18.23 5.93
N TYR A 141 -24.36 17.73 5.02
CA TYR A 141 -24.41 16.34 4.55
C TYR A 141 -24.08 15.29 5.61
N TRP A 142 -23.46 15.68 6.72
CA TRP A 142 -23.24 14.79 7.87
C TRP A 142 -24.48 14.65 8.75
N TYR A 143 -25.39 15.61 8.67
CA TYR A 143 -26.68 15.60 9.35
C TYR A 143 -27.80 15.05 8.45
N GLU A 144 -27.91 15.57 7.22
CA GLU A 144 -28.92 15.20 6.21
C GLU A 144 -28.24 14.99 4.85
N PRO A 145 -28.19 13.77 4.28
CA PRO A 145 -28.88 12.53 4.67
C PRO A 145 -28.26 11.79 5.88
N GLY A 146 -27.06 12.20 6.31
CA GLY A 146 -26.33 11.59 7.42
C GLY A 146 -24.99 11.00 7.00
N ALA A 147 -24.03 10.98 7.94
CA ALA A 147 -22.65 10.59 7.65
C ALA A 147 -22.44 9.09 7.30
N ILE A 148 -23.37 8.20 7.68
CA ILE A 148 -23.23 6.74 7.46
C ILE A 148 -24.55 6.16 6.99
N ILE A 149 -24.55 5.64 5.76
CA ILE A 149 -25.66 4.87 5.22
C ILE A 149 -25.51 3.40 5.65
N PRO A 150 -26.58 2.75 6.16
CA PRO A 150 -26.55 1.33 6.47
C PRO A 150 -26.19 0.48 5.25
N TYR A 151 -25.29 -0.49 5.42
CA TYR A 151 -24.87 -1.42 4.37
C TYR A 151 -25.45 -2.81 4.61
N MET A 152 -26.06 -3.40 3.57
CA MET A 152 -26.70 -4.73 3.52
C MET A 152 -27.94 -4.93 4.41
N VAL A 153 -27.95 -4.39 5.62
CA VAL A 153 -29.07 -4.47 6.57
C VAL A 153 -29.40 -3.10 7.12
N GLY A 154 -30.62 -2.89 7.59
CA GLY A 154 -31.02 -1.65 8.24
C GLY A 154 -30.41 -1.45 9.64
N GLY A 155 -30.59 -0.24 10.19
CA GLY A 155 -30.27 0.08 11.58
C GLY A 155 -28.78 0.10 11.93
N ASN A 156 -28.48 -0.08 13.22
CA ASN A 156 -27.11 0.03 13.75
C ASN A 156 -26.17 -1.06 13.22
N THR A 157 -26.68 -2.26 12.98
CA THR A 157 -25.90 -3.35 12.39
C THR A 157 -25.41 -2.98 10.99
N GLY A 158 -26.28 -2.40 10.15
CA GLY A 158 -25.89 -1.96 8.81
C GLY A 158 -24.86 -0.84 8.83
N ARG A 159 -24.96 0.09 9.77
CA ARG A 159 -23.97 1.16 9.96
C ARG A 159 -22.60 0.59 10.38
N PHE A 160 -22.59 -0.45 11.23
CA PHE A 160 -21.37 -1.16 11.58
C PHE A 160 -20.77 -1.88 10.37
N LEU A 161 -21.57 -2.58 9.56
CA LEU A 161 -21.09 -3.25 8.35
C LEU A 161 -20.54 -2.25 7.31
N ALA A 162 -21.14 -1.06 7.20
CA ALA A 162 -20.64 0.02 6.35
C ALA A 162 -19.27 0.50 6.83
N TYR A 163 -19.12 0.74 8.14
CA TYR A 163 -17.84 1.09 8.74
C TYR A 163 -16.80 -0.02 8.53
N TRP A 164 -17.16 -1.28 8.79
CA TRP A 164 -16.27 -2.44 8.68
C TRP A 164 -15.77 -2.62 7.25
N THR A 165 -16.66 -2.52 6.26
CA THR A 165 -16.32 -2.55 4.84
C THR A 165 -15.38 -1.39 4.49
N GLY A 166 -15.65 -0.19 4.98
CA GLY A 166 -14.77 0.97 4.79
C GLY A 166 -13.41 0.81 5.46
N PHE A 167 -13.33 0.13 6.62
CA PHE A 167 -12.09 -0.16 7.32
C PHE A 167 -11.23 -1.17 6.56
N VAL A 168 -11.82 -2.27 6.10
CA VAL A 168 -11.13 -3.27 5.27
C VAL A 168 -10.63 -2.64 3.97
N ARG A 169 -11.49 -1.94 3.22
CA ARG A 169 -11.13 -1.30 1.94
C ARG A 169 -10.07 -0.22 2.10
N ALA A 170 -10.04 0.49 3.23
CA ALA A 170 -8.97 1.43 3.52
C ALA A 170 -7.58 0.75 3.55
N GLY A 171 -7.51 -0.56 3.82
CA GLY A 171 -6.28 -1.35 3.77
C GLY A 171 -5.56 -1.23 2.43
N PHE A 172 -6.29 -1.31 1.31
CA PHE A 172 -5.75 -1.18 -0.04
C PHE A 172 -4.89 0.07 -0.23
N ALA A 173 -5.26 1.19 0.39
CA ALA A 173 -4.53 2.46 0.28
C ALA A 173 -3.18 2.47 1.02
N PHE A 174 -2.93 1.52 1.92
CA PHE A 174 -1.73 1.50 2.77
C PHE A 174 -0.87 0.26 2.61
N ILE A 175 -1.40 -0.85 2.08
CA ILE A 175 -0.61 -2.07 1.86
C ILE A 175 0.67 -1.75 1.11
N THR A 176 1.75 -2.44 1.44
CA THR A 176 3.10 -2.26 0.86
C THR A 176 3.80 -0.92 1.16
N SER A 177 3.10 0.08 1.71
CA SER A 177 3.69 1.41 1.95
C SER A 177 4.76 1.43 3.06
N PRO A 178 4.55 0.81 4.24
CA PRO A 178 5.60 0.67 5.24
C PRO A 178 6.83 -0.10 4.73
N GLU A 179 6.60 -1.10 3.87
CA GLU A 179 7.65 -1.91 3.28
C GLU A 179 8.58 -1.12 2.37
N LEU A 180 8.07 -0.14 1.61
CA LEU A 180 8.93 0.73 0.81
C LEU A 180 9.95 1.49 1.67
N ILE A 181 9.56 1.95 2.86
CA ILE A 181 10.48 2.63 3.79
C ILE A 181 11.52 1.64 4.34
N ALA A 182 11.09 0.43 4.68
CA ALA A 182 11.99 -0.62 5.15
C ALA A 182 13.00 -1.06 4.07
N LEU A 183 12.56 -1.18 2.81
CA LEU A 183 13.43 -1.51 1.67
C LEU A 183 14.44 -0.39 1.39
N ALA A 184 14.01 0.87 1.48
CA ALA A 184 14.88 2.03 1.31
C ALA A 184 15.93 2.17 2.43
N ALA A 185 15.78 1.46 3.57
CA ALA A 185 16.71 1.55 4.69
C ALA A 185 18.15 1.17 4.30
N GLY A 186 18.35 0.19 3.41
CA GLY A 186 19.67 -0.18 2.93
C GLY A 186 20.30 0.85 1.97
N GLU A 187 19.49 1.67 1.32
CA GLU A 187 19.91 2.64 0.30
C GLU A 187 19.99 4.08 0.82
N THR A 188 19.50 4.31 2.04
CA THR A 188 19.42 5.64 2.66
C THR A 188 20.76 6.04 3.30
N ILE A 189 21.14 7.30 3.15
CA ILE A 189 22.28 7.89 3.88
C ILE A 189 21.93 7.97 5.36
N ALA A 190 22.82 7.54 6.25
CA ALA A 190 22.60 7.51 7.70
C ALA A 190 21.27 6.84 8.13
N PRO A 191 21.05 5.56 7.80
CA PRO A 191 19.74 4.92 7.93
C PRO A 191 19.27 4.81 9.38
N ARG A 192 20.20 4.64 10.34
CA ARG A 192 19.89 4.60 11.79
C ARG A 192 19.36 5.92 12.33
N ARG A 193 19.61 7.04 11.65
CA ARG A 193 19.10 8.37 12.00
C ARG A 193 17.85 8.74 11.19
N ASN A 194 17.84 8.43 9.90
CA ASN A 194 16.80 8.90 8.97
C ASN A 194 15.55 7.99 8.93
N ILE A 195 15.70 6.68 9.05
CA ILE A 195 14.56 5.76 9.07
C ILE A 195 13.65 5.98 10.30
N PRO A 196 14.16 6.22 11.53
CA PRO A 196 13.31 6.57 12.67
C PRO A 196 12.54 7.88 12.49
N LYS A 197 13.13 8.87 11.80
CA LYS A 197 12.46 10.13 11.47
C LYS A 197 11.33 9.88 10.46
N ALA A 198 11.63 9.14 9.40
CA ALA A 198 10.66 8.76 8.38
C ALA A 198 9.49 7.95 8.98
N ALA A 199 9.77 6.95 9.79
CA ALA A 199 8.77 6.11 10.46
C ALA A 199 7.81 6.94 11.35
N ARG A 200 8.34 7.87 12.14
CA ARG A 200 7.51 8.75 12.99
C ARG A 200 6.66 9.73 12.19
N ARG A 201 7.20 10.30 11.11
CA ARG A 201 6.47 11.27 10.27
C ARG A 201 5.45 10.61 9.35
N PHE A 202 5.70 9.36 8.94
CA PHE A 202 4.86 8.61 8.02
C PHE A 202 3.39 8.60 8.45
N VAL A 203 3.12 8.34 9.72
CA VAL A 203 1.74 8.23 10.23
C VAL A 203 1.05 9.58 10.33
N TRP A 204 1.75 10.64 10.77
CA TRP A 204 1.17 11.98 10.80
C TRP A 204 0.84 12.50 9.41
N ARG A 205 1.73 12.25 8.44
CA ARG A 205 1.48 12.62 7.04
C ARG A 205 0.24 11.93 6.50
N LEU A 206 0.09 10.63 6.75
CA LEU A 206 -1.10 9.87 6.35
C LEU A 206 -2.35 10.36 7.09
N ALA A 207 -2.24 10.70 8.37
CA ALA A 207 -3.35 11.24 9.17
C ALA A 207 -3.93 12.52 8.60
N ILE A 208 -3.05 13.44 8.23
CA ILE A 208 -3.44 14.72 7.68
C ILE A 208 -4.11 14.50 6.32
N PHE A 209 -3.45 13.81 5.38
CA PHE A 209 -3.98 13.70 4.03
C PHE A 209 -5.21 12.79 3.91
N TYR A 210 -5.18 11.59 4.49
CA TYR A 210 -6.32 10.66 4.42
C TYR A 210 -7.41 10.99 5.42
N GLY A 211 -7.05 11.41 6.64
CA GLY A 211 -8.02 11.79 7.66
C GLY A 211 -8.76 13.07 7.30
N ILE A 212 -8.04 14.17 7.05
CA ILE A 212 -8.67 15.44 6.66
C ILE A 212 -9.28 15.32 5.26
N GLY A 213 -8.61 14.67 4.31
CA GLY A 213 -9.16 14.44 2.97
C GLY A 213 -10.50 13.70 3.00
N SER A 214 -10.59 12.60 3.77
CA SER A 214 -11.87 11.85 3.90
C SER A 214 -12.95 12.61 4.69
N LEU A 215 -12.56 13.51 5.60
CA LEU A 215 -13.51 14.41 6.28
C LEU A 215 -14.06 15.46 5.30
N MET A 216 -13.17 16.11 4.55
CA MET A 216 -13.52 17.17 3.60
C MET A 216 -14.41 16.63 2.46
N ILE A 217 -14.05 15.49 1.88
CA ILE A 217 -14.85 14.90 0.78
C ILE A 217 -16.27 14.53 1.25
N GLY A 218 -16.41 14.03 2.48
CA GLY A 218 -17.72 13.73 3.06
C GLY A 218 -18.50 14.97 3.50
N ALA A 219 -17.84 16.12 3.69
CA ALA A 219 -18.52 17.37 3.98
C ALA A 219 -19.13 18.01 2.72
N ILE A 220 -18.49 17.83 1.56
CA ILE A 220 -18.93 18.43 0.28
C ILE A 220 -19.75 17.48 -0.61
N THR A 221 -19.86 16.20 -0.25
CA THR A 221 -20.59 15.21 -1.04
C THR A 221 -21.60 14.47 -0.16
N PRO A 222 -22.89 14.45 -0.52
CA PRO A 222 -23.89 13.66 0.18
C PRO A 222 -23.56 12.18 0.13
N SER A 223 -23.79 11.47 1.23
CA SER A 223 -23.53 10.05 1.31
C SER A 223 -24.46 9.21 0.43
N ASP A 224 -25.60 9.76 0.02
CA ASP A 224 -26.66 9.12 -0.77
C ASP A 224 -26.66 9.53 -2.26
N ASP A 225 -25.64 10.25 -2.72
CA ASP A 225 -25.57 10.67 -4.12
C ASP A 225 -25.49 9.43 -5.05
N PRO A 226 -26.44 9.26 -6.00
CA PRO A 226 -26.55 8.04 -6.81
C PRO A 226 -25.37 7.84 -7.75
N ARG A 227 -24.55 8.88 -7.98
CA ARG A 227 -23.34 8.78 -8.80
C ARG A 227 -22.19 8.12 -8.07
N LEU A 228 -22.23 7.97 -6.74
CA LEU A 228 -21.20 7.28 -5.98
C LEU A 228 -20.99 5.84 -6.48
N LEU A 229 -19.79 5.30 -6.20
CA LEU A 229 -19.27 4.09 -6.82
C LEU A 229 -20.28 2.92 -6.83
N ASN A 230 -20.67 2.51 -8.03
CA ASN A 230 -21.55 1.40 -8.37
C ASN A 230 -20.93 0.58 -9.54
N PRO A 231 -21.52 -0.56 -9.94
CA PRO A 231 -20.95 -1.40 -11.00
C PRO A 231 -20.74 -0.69 -12.36
N ASN A 232 -21.53 0.35 -12.64
CA ASN A 232 -21.44 1.15 -13.87
C ASN A 232 -20.65 2.46 -13.67
N SER A 233 -19.93 2.60 -12.56
CA SER A 233 -19.19 3.83 -12.25
C SER A 233 -17.94 4.01 -13.09
N ASN A 234 -17.71 5.27 -13.47
CA ASN A 234 -16.45 5.75 -14.02
C ASN A 234 -15.84 6.84 -13.10
N ALA A 235 -14.85 7.61 -13.57
CA ALA A 235 -14.23 8.65 -12.74
C ALA A 235 -15.19 9.75 -12.28
N ALA A 236 -16.32 9.97 -12.97
CA ALA A 236 -17.33 10.95 -12.55
C ALA A 236 -18.01 10.54 -11.23
N SER A 237 -17.91 9.26 -10.84
CA SER A 237 -18.34 8.74 -9.55
C SER A 237 -17.39 9.06 -8.39
N SER A 238 -16.26 9.71 -8.67
CA SER A 238 -15.34 10.20 -7.63
C SER A 238 -16.07 11.23 -6.76
N PRO A 239 -16.13 11.06 -5.43
CA PRO A 239 -16.86 12.00 -4.60
C PRO A 239 -16.23 13.41 -4.62
N TRP A 240 -14.91 13.52 -4.87
CA TRP A 240 -14.28 14.83 -5.11
C TRP A 240 -14.84 15.52 -6.36
N VAL A 241 -15.03 14.76 -7.44
CA VAL A 241 -15.59 15.29 -8.69
C VAL A 241 -17.06 15.65 -8.50
N ILE A 242 -17.82 14.80 -7.81
CA ILE A 242 -19.23 15.04 -7.49
C ILE A 242 -19.39 16.35 -6.70
N GLY A 243 -18.67 16.52 -5.59
CA GLY A 243 -18.78 17.73 -4.76
C GLY A 243 -18.40 19.01 -5.52
N ILE A 244 -17.39 18.96 -6.39
CA ILE A 244 -16.96 20.10 -7.21
C ILE A 244 -17.97 20.46 -8.29
N GLN A 245 -18.55 19.45 -8.95
CA GLN A 245 -19.60 19.65 -9.94
C GLN A 245 -20.87 20.21 -9.31
N ARG A 246 -21.24 19.72 -8.12
CA ARG A 246 -22.37 20.22 -7.34
C ARG A 246 -22.18 21.67 -6.90
N ALA A 247 -20.95 22.04 -6.53
CA ALA A 247 -20.57 23.40 -6.22
C ALA A 247 -20.54 24.37 -7.43
N GLY A 248 -20.81 23.88 -8.66
CA GLY A 248 -20.82 24.72 -9.87
C GLY A 248 -19.44 25.09 -10.41
N ILE A 249 -18.36 24.47 -9.92
CA ILE A 249 -17.00 24.82 -10.31
C ILE A 249 -16.62 24.11 -11.62
N GLY A 250 -16.68 24.86 -12.73
CA GLY A 250 -16.32 24.37 -14.06
C GLY A 250 -14.81 24.14 -14.23
N GLY A 251 -14.43 23.11 -15.02
CA GLY A 251 -13.06 22.84 -15.44
C GLY A 251 -12.17 22.12 -14.42
N LEU A 252 -12.39 22.36 -13.12
CA LEU A 252 -11.56 21.80 -12.05
C LEU A 252 -11.64 20.27 -11.97
N ASN A 253 -12.81 19.70 -12.27
CA ASN A 253 -13.04 18.26 -12.44
C ASN A 253 -12.06 17.61 -13.42
N HIS A 254 -11.77 18.24 -14.57
CA HIS A 254 -10.83 17.72 -15.56
C HIS A 254 -9.38 17.74 -15.05
N VAL A 255 -8.99 18.83 -14.37
CA VAL A 255 -7.64 18.97 -13.78
C VAL A 255 -7.39 17.88 -12.74
N ILE A 256 -8.38 17.64 -11.86
CA ILE A 256 -8.30 16.62 -10.81
C ILE A 256 -8.23 15.22 -11.43
N ASN A 257 -9.07 14.90 -12.40
CA ASN A 257 -9.03 13.59 -13.04
C ASN A 257 -7.69 13.34 -13.75
N ALA A 258 -7.13 14.36 -14.42
CA ALA A 258 -5.79 14.27 -15.01
C ALA A 258 -4.70 14.06 -13.93
N ALA A 259 -4.78 14.76 -12.80
CA ALA A 259 -3.84 14.59 -11.70
C ALA A 259 -3.94 13.20 -11.03
N ILE A 260 -5.16 12.68 -10.84
CA ILE A 260 -5.37 11.32 -10.31
C ILE A 260 -4.85 10.27 -11.32
N LEU A 261 -5.02 10.49 -12.62
CA LEU A 261 -4.49 9.60 -13.65
C LEU A 261 -2.97 9.51 -13.61
N THR A 262 -2.27 10.63 -13.48
CA THR A 262 -0.80 10.61 -13.29
C THR A 262 -0.40 9.94 -11.98
N SER A 263 -1.23 10.03 -10.94
CA SER A 263 -1.01 9.33 -9.68
C SER A 263 -1.10 7.81 -9.82
N ALA A 264 -2.17 7.31 -10.45
CA ALA A 264 -2.38 5.88 -10.71
C ALA A 264 -1.23 5.30 -11.54
N TRP A 265 -0.80 6.04 -12.57
CA TRP A 265 0.32 5.67 -13.42
C TRP A 265 1.64 5.53 -12.64
N SER A 266 1.97 6.52 -11.81
CA SER A 266 3.16 6.49 -10.96
C SER A 266 3.10 5.33 -9.95
N ALA A 267 1.94 5.07 -9.35
CA ALA A 267 1.76 3.94 -8.45
C ALA A 267 2.02 2.60 -9.18
N GLY A 268 1.42 2.39 -10.35
CA GLY A 268 1.64 1.19 -11.17
C GLY A 268 3.11 0.98 -11.55
N ASN A 269 3.81 2.08 -11.87
CA ASN A 269 5.24 2.07 -12.16
C ASN A 269 6.10 1.64 -10.94
N ALA A 270 5.81 2.18 -9.76
CA ALA A 270 6.48 1.83 -8.51
C ALA A 270 6.19 0.38 -8.06
N PHE A 271 4.97 -0.12 -8.31
CA PHE A 271 4.62 -1.51 -8.02
C PHE A 271 5.33 -2.50 -8.94
N LEU A 272 5.42 -2.21 -10.25
CA LEU A 272 6.19 -3.06 -11.17
C LEU A 272 7.68 -3.07 -10.80
N TYR A 273 8.22 -1.90 -10.41
CA TYR A 273 9.59 -1.81 -9.90
C TYR A 273 9.77 -2.71 -8.69
N SER A 274 8.96 -2.54 -7.64
CA SER A 274 9.08 -3.30 -6.38
C SER A 274 8.87 -4.81 -6.58
N GLY A 275 7.82 -5.21 -7.31
CA GLY A 275 7.51 -6.61 -7.58
C GLY A 275 8.62 -7.32 -8.34
N SER A 276 9.18 -6.68 -9.38
CA SER A 276 10.28 -7.27 -10.15
C SER A 276 11.56 -7.46 -9.33
N ARG A 277 11.84 -6.57 -8.37
CA ARG A 277 13.01 -6.70 -7.48
C ARG A 277 12.84 -7.82 -6.45
N ILE A 278 11.62 -8.01 -5.95
CA ILE A 278 11.31 -9.17 -5.09
C ILE A 278 11.48 -10.48 -5.86
N LEU A 279 10.94 -10.57 -7.07
CA LEU A 279 11.10 -11.77 -7.90
C LEU A 279 12.57 -12.04 -8.26
N TYR A 280 13.33 -11.00 -8.56
CA TYR A 280 14.77 -11.08 -8.77
C TYR A 280 15.52 -11.58 -7.52
N SER A 281 15.20 -11.03 -6.34
CA SER A 281 15.77 -11.46 -5.05
C SER A 281 15.47 -12.93 -4.75
N LEU A 282 14.23 -13.38 -4.98
CA LEU A 282 13.86 -14.79 -4.86
C LEU A 282 14.68 -15.68 -5.80
N ALA A 283 14.92 -15.23 -7.03
CA ALA A 283 15.71 -16.00 -8.00
C ALA A 283 17.18 -16.12 -7.58
N LEU A 284 17.77 -15.06 -7.00
CA LEU A 284 19.13 -15.11 -6.45
C LEU A 284 19.24 -16.08 -5.27
N ASN A 285 18.19 -16.18 -4.45
CA ASN A 285 18.14 -17.09 -3.30
C ASN A 285 17.72 -18.53 -3.67
N ASN A 286 17.69 -18.88 -4.96
CA ASN A 286 17.19 -20.17 -5.48
C ASN A 286 15.74 -20.51 -5.04
N GLN A 287 14.95 -19.49 -4.72
CA GLN A 287 13.53 -19.58 -4.36
C GLN A 287 12.59 -19.28 -5.54
N ALA A 288 13.16 -18.87 -6.68
CA ALA A 288 12.47 -18.74 -7.96
C ALA A 288 13.39 -19.25 -9.10
N PRO A 289 12.85 -19.55 -10.29
CA PRO A 289 13.65 -19.99 -11.43
C PRO A 289 14.81 -19.05 -11.75
N ARG A 290 16.01 -19.61 -11.92
CA ARG A 290 17.26 -18.84 -12.14
C ARG A 290 17.23 -17.89 -13.34
N PHE A 291 16.36 -18.12 -14.32
CA PHE A 291 16.25 -17.21 -15.45
C PHE A 291 15.76 -15.81 -15.05
N PHE A 292 15.02 -15.67 -13.95
CA PHE A 292 14.59 -14.38 -13.41
C PHE A 292 15.74 -13.56 -12.79
N ALA A 293 16.90 -14.18 -12.55
CA ALA A 293 18.11 -13.49 -12.10
C ALA A 293 18.89 -12.83 -13.27
N ARG A 294 18.39 -12.90 -14.51
CA ARG A 294 19.08 -12.30 -15.66
C ARG A 294 18.88 -10.78 -15.69
N THR A 295 19.98 -10.04 -15.72
CA THR A 295 20.01 -8.58 -15.81
C THR A 295 20.49 -8.09 -17.17
N THR A 296 20.11 -6.87 -17.53
CA THR A 296 20.70 -6.15 -18.68
C THR A 296 22.09 -5.65 -18.32
N LYS A 297 22.84 -5.13 -19.30
CA LYS A 297 24.16 -4.50 -19.07
C LYS A 297 24.12 -3.34 -18.05
N ARG A 298 22.94 -2.72 -17.85
CA ARG A 298 22.71 -1.64 -16.88
C ARG A 298 22.18 -2.14 -15.53
N GLY A 299 22.17 -3.45 -15.28
CA GLY A 299 21.74 -4.04 -14.01
C GLY A 299 20.22 -4.21 -13.84
N VAL A 300 19.42 -3.96 -14.88
CA VAL A 300 17.95 -4.09 -14.79
C VAL A 300 17.52 -5.56 -14.95
N PRO A 301 16.78 -6.17 -14.02
CA PRO A 301 16.35 -7.57 -14.10
C PRO A 301 15.16 -7.75 -15.06
N TYR A 302 15.42 -7.62 -16.37
CA TYR A 302 14.37 -7.56 -17.41
C TYR A 302 13.44 -8.78 -17.44
N THR A 303 13.95 -9.97 -17.12
CA THR A 303 13.15 -11.20 -17.07
C THR A 303 12.15 -11.18 -15.91
N ALA A 304 12.55 -10.67 -14.74
CA ALA A 304 11.67 -10.50 -13.59
C ALA A 304 10.65 -9.37 -13.82
N VAL A 305 11.05 -8.31 -14.54
CA VAL A 305 10.13 -7.25 -15.00
C VAL A 305 9.06 -7.83 -15.92
N LEU A 306 9.45 -8.57 -16.98
CA LEU A 306 8.49 -9.20 -17.90
C LEU A 306 7.58 -10.21 -17.21
N GLY A 307 8.13 -11.03 -16.30
CA GLY A 307 7.34 -11.98 -15.51
C GLY A 307 6.27 -11.29 -14.67
N THR A 308 6.65 -10.23 -13.94
CA THR A 308 5.71 -9.46 -13.12
C THR A 308 4.68 -8.72 -13.99
N TRP A 309 5.13 -8.09 -15.08
CA TRP A 309 4.27 -7.36 -16.02
C TRP A 309 3.26 -8.28 -16.72
N SER A 310 3.64 -9.53 -17.03
CA SER A 310 2.74 -10.48 -17.70
C SER A 310 1.48 -10.79 -16.89
N ILE A 311 1.54 -10.76 -15.56
CA ILE A 311 0.38 -10.95 -14.68
C ILE A 311 -0.59 -9.76 -14.80
N ALA A 312 -0.07 -8.55 -15.04
CA ALA A 312 -0.90 -7.36 -15.22
C ALA A 312 -1.73 -7.41 -16.51
N LEU A 313 -1.43 -8.31 -17.46
CA LEU A 313 -2.30 -8.59 -18.62
C LEU A 313 -3.68 -9.12 -18.21
N LEU A 314 -3.82 -9.64 -16.98
CA LEU A 314 -5.14 -9.98 -16.43
C LEU A 314 -6.07 -8.75 -16.37
N SER A 315 -5.56 -7.52 -16.42
CA SER A 315 -6.39 -6.31 -16.54
C SER A 315 -7.29 -6.31 -17.77
N TYR A 316 -6.98 -7.07 -18.84
CA TYR A 316 -7.88 -7.25 -19.98
C TYR A 316 -9.19 -7.97 -19.64
N LEU A 317 -9.32 -8.61 -18.47
CA LEU A 317 -10.61 -9.10 -17.96
C LEU A 317 -11.64 -7.96 -17.86
N THR A 318 -11.18 -6.71 -17.78
CA THR A 318 -12.02 -5.50 -17.85
C THR A 318 -12.94 -5.49 -19.07
N ILE A 319 -12.49 -6.05 -20.19
CA ILE A 319 -13.25 -6.05 -21.45
C ILE A 319 -14.54 -6.87 -21.31
N SER A 320 -14.48 -8.02 -20.64
CA SER A 320 -15.62 -8.93 -20.53
C SER A 320 -16.49 -8.66 -19.30
N SER A 321 -15.88 -8.25 -18.20
CA SER A 321 -16.51 -8.27 -16.87
C SER A 321 -16.78 -6.86 -16.30
N GLY A 322 -16.36 -5.81 -17.01
CA GLY A 322 -16.47 -4.42 -16.59
C GLY A 322 -15.30 -3.96 -15.73
N THR A 323 -14.88 -2.70 -15.92
CA THR A 323 -13.67 -2.14 -15.30
C THR A 323 -13.78 -2.02 -13.78
N SER A 324 -14.92 -1.58 -13.26
CA SER A 324 -15.16 -1.42 -11.81
C SER A 324 -15.11 -2.76 -11.07
N THR A 325 -15.68 -3.80 -11.68
CA THR A 325 -15.68 -5.18 -11.16
C THR A 325 -14.26 -5.75 -11.06
N VAL A 326 -13.50 -5.66 -12.15
CA VAL A 326 -12.13 -6.20 -12.21
C VAL A 326 -11.17 -5.42 -11.31
N PHE A 327 -11.33 -4.09 -11.23
CA PHE A 327 -10.63 -3.27 -10.24
C PHE A 327 -10.93 -3.76 -8.82
N THR A 328 -12.20 -4.03 -8.50
CA THR A 328 -12.61 -4.55 -7.18
C THR A 328 -11.99 -5.92 -6.90
N TRP A 329 -11.90 -6.81 -7.89
CA TRP A 329 -11.22 -8.09 -7.74
C TRP A 329 -9.73 -7.92 -7.41
N PHE A 330 -9.00 -7.11 -8.18
CA PHE A 330 -7.58 -6.88 -7.91
C PHE A 330 -7.35 -6.15 -6.58
N MET A 331 -8.23 -5.21 -6.22
CA MET A 331 -8.21 -4.54 -4.93
C MET A 331 -8.33 -5.55 -3.79
N ASN A 332 -9.30 -6.47 -3.85
CA ASN A 332 -9.51 -7.50 -2.83
C ASN A 332 -8.31 -8.45 -2.72
N ILE A 333 -7.85 -8.98 -3.85
CA ILE A 333 -6.70 -9.89 -3.93
C ILE A 333 -5.46 -9.24 -3.30
N SER A 334 -5.16 -7.99 -3.69
CA SER A 334 -4.00 -7.24 -3.22
C SER A 334 -4.12 -6.90 -1.73
N THR A 335 -5.30 -6.51 -1.27
CA THR A 335 -5.57 -6.18 0.15
C THR A 335 -5.28 -7.37 1.06
N ILE A 336 -5.79 -8.55 0.71
CA ILE A 336 -5.57 -9.77 1.48
C ILE A 336 -4.10 -10.17 1.45
N SER A 337 -3.46 -10.09 0.28
CA SER A 337 -2.03 -10.36 0.15
C SER A 337 -1.21 -9.44 1.07
N GLY A 338 -1.56 -8.15 1.12
CA GLY A 338 -0.95 -7.18 2.01
C GLY A 338 -1.21 -7.46 3.50
N PHE A 339 -2.42 -7.88 3.88
CA PHE A 339 -2.73 -8.25 5.26
C PHE A 339 -1.98 -9.50 5.71
N ILE A 340 -1.87 -10.52 4.85
CA ILE A 340 -1.03 -11.70 5.11
C ILE A 340 0.43 -11.29 5.30
N ALA A 341 0.95 -10.41 4.44
CA ALA A 341 2.28 -9.85 4.57
C ALA A 341 2.49 -9.15 5.93
N TRP A 342 1.54 -8.32 6.37
CA TRP A 342 1.61 -7.66 7.68
C TRP A 342 1.50 -8.63 8.85
N ILE A 343 0.70 -9.69 8.74
CA ILE A 343 0.66 -10.79 9.72
C ILE A 343 2.04 -11.42 9.86
N VAL A 344 2.69 -11.76 8.73
CA VAL A 344 4.04 -12.33 8.74
C VAL A 344 5.07 -11.36 9.33
N VAL A 345 4.99 -10.07 9.00
CA VAL A 345 5.85 -9.03 9.57
C VAL A 345 5.69 -8.95 11.09
N MET A 346 4.46 -8.97 11.60
CA MET A 346 4.21 -8.93 13.05
C MET A 346 4.72 -10.19 13.75
N ILE A 347 4.53 -11.38 13.17
CA ILE A 347 5.11 -12.63 13.69
C ILE A 347 6.64 -12.53 13.73
N THR A 348 7.24 -12.02 12.66
CA THR A 348 8.69 -11.81 12.54
C THR A 348 9.21 -10.84 13.59
N TYR A 349 8.49 -9.74 13.81
CA TYR A 349 8.82 -8.74 14.82
C TYR A 349 8.74 -9.29 16.25
N LEU A 350 7.69 -10.04 16.59
CA LEU A 350 7.53 -10.67 17.90
C LEU A 350 8.67 -11.65 18.19
N ARG A 351 9.10 -12.39 17.16
CA ARG A 351 10.23 -13.32 17.20
C ARG A 351 11.57 -12.59 17.37
N PHE A 352 11.80 -11.54 16.59
CA PHE A 352 12.95 -10.64 16.72
C PHE A 352 13.05 -10.06 18.14
N ARG A 353 11.99 -9.45 18.66
CA ARG A 353 11.99 -8.83 19.99
C ARG A 353 12.21 -9.86 21.11
N LYS A 354 11.65 -11.06 20.98
CA LYS A 354 11.89 -12.18 21.91
C LYS A 354 13.36 -12.61 21.92
N ALA A 355 13.99 -12.72 20.75
CA ALA A 355 15.42 -13.03 20.64
C ALA A 355 16.30 -11.90 21.21
N MET A 356 16.01 -10.64 20.89
CA MET A 356 16.72 -9.47 21.46
C MET A 356 16.65 -9.42 22.98
N THR A 357 15.51 -9.80 23.57
CA THR A 357 15.36 -9.88 25.03
C THR A 357 16.17 -11.05 25.60
N TYR A 358 16.10 -12.22 24.95
CA TYR A 358 16.84 -13.42 25.38
C TYR A 358 18.37 -13.20 25.38
N HIS A 359 18.91 -12.56 24.35
CA HIS A 359 20.34 -12.22 24.25
C HIS A 359 20.73 -10.94 24.99
N ASN A 360 19.81 -10.32 25.75
CA ASN A 360 20.02 -9.06 26.47
C ASN A 360 20.53 -7.90 25.57
N MET A 361 20.10 -7.85 24.32
CA MET A 361 20.55 -6.88 23.31
C MET A 361 19.57 -5.74 23.07
N MET A 362 18.47 -5.68 23.83
CA MET A 362 17.50 -4.60 23.67
C MET A 362 18.15 -3.21 23.76
N HIS A 363 19.19 -3.02 24.58
CA HIS A 363 19.94 -1.77 24.75
C HIS A 363 20.65 -1.28 23.48
N ARG A 364 20.89 -2.16 22.52
CA ARG A 364 21.51 -1.84 21.24
C ARG A 364 20.53 -1.38 20.15
N LEU A 365 19.21 -1.44 20.37
CA LEU A 365 18.26 -0.93 19.38
C LEU A 365 18.40 0.59 19.24
N PRO A 366 18.72 1.12 18.04
CA PRO A 366 18.79 2.57 17.82
C PRO A 366 17.41 3.23 17.91
N PHE A 367 16.35 2.47 17.59
CA PHE A 367 14.98 2.93 17.61
C PHE A 367 14.13 1.96 18.42
N ARG A 368 13.42 2.49 19.42
CA ARG A 368 12.46 1.74 20.24
C ARG A 368 11.13 2.46 20.24
N THR A 369 10.07 1.70 20.05
CA THR A 369 8.71 2.22 19.92
C THR A 369 7.86 1.87 21.15
N PRO A 370 6.92 2.74 21.55
CA PRO A 370 6.09 2.51 22.72
C PRO A 370 5.07 1.39 22.49
N LEU A 371 4.51 0.85 23.59
CA LEU A 371 3.41 -0.13 23.61
C LEU A 371 3.75 -1.54 23.08
N GLN A 372 4.98 -1.78 22.65
CA GLN A 372 5.43 -3.07 22.17
C GLN A 372 5.84 -4.01 23.32
N PRO A 373 5.54 -5.33 23.27
CA PRO A 373 4.90 -6.08 22.17
C PRO A 373 3.37 -6.20 22.26
N TYR A 374 2.74 -5.75 23.35
CA TYR A 374 1.31 -5.97 23.60
C TYR A 374 0.41 -5.39 22.50
N PHE A 375 0.77 -4.23 21.98
CA PHE A 375 0.01 -3.61 20.90
C PHE A 375 0.11 -4.40 19.59
N THR A 376 1.27 -4.99 19.28
CA THR A 376 1.40 -5.90 18.12
C THR A 376 0.53 -7.14 18.25
N TRP A 377 0.37 -7.72 19.44
CA TRP A 377 -0.56 -8.85 19.64
C TRP A 377 -2.02 -8.46 19.38
N PHE A 378 -2.44 -7.28 19.86
CA PHE A 378 -3.79 -6.77 19.60
C PHE A 378 -4.03 -6.54 18.11
N ILE A 379 -3.11 -5.85 17.43
CA ILE A 379 -3.22 -5.56 15.99
C ILE A 379 -3.13 -6.85 15.15
N LEU A 380 -2.33 -7.83 15.57
CA LEU A 380 -2.27 -9.16 14.93
C LEU A 380 -3.64 -9.85 14.95
N GLY A 381 -4.30 -9.89 16.10
CA GLY A 381 -5.65 -10.45 16.21
C GLY A 381 -6.66 -9.70 15.31
N LEU A 382 -6.62 -8.37 15.32
CA LEU A 382 -7.48 -7.54 14.48
C LEU A 382 -7.23 -7.80 12.98
N LEU A 383 -5.97 -7.87 12.54
CA LEU A 383 -5.63 -8.12 11.14
C LEU A 383 -6.06 -9.50 10.67
N VAL A 384 -5.97 -10.54 11.52
CA VAL A 384 -6.51 -11.87 11.21
C VAL A 384 -8.02 -11.79 10.96
N ILE A 385 -8.76 -11.08 11.83
CA ILE A 385 -10.21 -10.90 11.66
C ILE A 385 -10.51 -10.12 10.37
N LEU A 386 -9.80 -9.02 10.09
CA LEU A 386 -9.96 -8.24 8.85
C LEU A 386 -9.68 -9.08 7.60
N THR A 387 -8.67 -9.94 7.65
CA THR A 387 -8.31 -10.83 6.54
C THR A 387 -9.43 -11.83 6.25
N LEU A 388 -9.98 -12.47 7.29
CA LEU A 388 -11.06 -13.45 7.14
C LEU A 388 -12.40 -12.83 6.73
N THR A 389 -12.63 -11.58 7.15
CA THR A 389 -13.88 -10.87 6.88
C THR A 389 -13.81 -9.97 5.65
N ASN A 390 -12.72 -9.98 4.86
CA ASN A 390 -12.59 -9.07 3.71
C ASN A 390 -13.71 -9.23 2.67
N GLY A 391 -14.16 -10.47 2.44
CA GLY A 391 -15.24 -10.81 1.52
C GLY A 391 -16.54 -11.24 2.21
N PHE A 392 -16.80 -10.81 3.45
CA PHE A 392 -17.95 -11.29 4.23
C PHE A 392 -19.30 -11.15 3.49
N GLN A 393 -19.38 -10.18 2.57
CA GLN A 393 -20.53 -9.83 1.76
C GLN A 393 -21.05 -11.02 0.95
N VAL A 394 -20.16 -11.87 0.43
CA VAL A 394 -20.55 -13.01 -0.43
C VAL A 394 -21.34 -14.08 0.34
N PHE A 395 -21.31 -14.05 1.67
CA PHE A 395 -22.06 -14.96 2.53
C PHE A 395 -23.44 -14.42 2.91
N PHE A 396 -23.81 -13.21 2.50
CA PHE A 396 -25.16 -12.69 2.72
C PHE A 396 -26.18 -13.37 1.79
N PRO A 397 -27.43 -13.62 2.25
CA PRO A 397 -28.45 -14.24 1.41
C PRO A 397 -28.72 -13.44 0.14
N GLY A 398 -28.55 -14.07 -1.03
CA GLY A 398 -28.78 -13.45 -2.33
C GLY A 398 -27.58 -12.76 -2.97
N GLU A 399 -26.45 -12.63 -2.25
CA GLU A 399 -25.24 -11.91 -2.71
C GLU A 399 -24.09 -12.86 -3.13
N TRP A 400 -24.39 -14.15 -3.34
CA TRP A 400 -23.38 -15.14 -3.71
C TRP A 400 -22.86 -14.91 -5.13
N SER A 401 -21.56 -14.68 -5.24
CA SER A 401 -20.85 -14.56 -6.51
C SER A 401 -19.56 -15.35 -6.43
N THR A 402 -19.42 -16.37 -7.29
CA THR A 402 -18.24 -17.25 -7.30
C THR A 402 -16.97 -16.46 -7.63
N SER A 403 -17.06 -15.48 -8.54
CA SER A 403 -15.93 -14.61 -8.88
C SER A 403 -15.52 -13.71 -7.72
N ASP A 404 -16.48 -13.14 -6.98
CA ASP A 404 -16.17 -12.27 -5.85
C ASP A 404 -15.63 -13.07 -4.66
N PHE A 405 -16.17 -14.28 -4.42
CA PHE A 405 -15.65 -15.20 -3.42
C PHE A 405 -14.20 -15.59 -3.73
N LEU A 406 -13.91 -15.97 -4.98
CA LEU A 406 -12.54 -16.28 -5.38
C LEU A 406 -11.63 -15.07 -5.23
N ALA A 407 -12.01 -13.90 -5.75
CA ALA A 407 -11.20 -12.69 -5.60
C ALA A 407 -10.95 -12.31 -4.13
N ALA A 408 -11.92 -12.55 -3.25
CA ALA A 408 -11.83 -12.22 -1.83
C ALA A 408 -11.20 -13.32 -0.96
N TYR A 409 -10.86 -14.50 -1.48
CA TYR A 409 -10.31 -15.57 -0.64
C TYR A 409 -9.19 -16.40 -1.27
N ILE A 410 -8.96 -16.33 -2.59
CA ILE A 410 -7.98 -17.18 -3.30
C ILE A 410 -6.54 -17.02 -2.80
N THR A 411 -6.18 -15.84 -2.29
CA THR A 411 -4.83 -15.58 -1.78
C THR A 411 -4.50 -16.43 -0.54
N LEU A 412 -5.47 -16.73 0.31
CA LEU A 412 -5.27 -17.55 1.52
C LEU A 412 -4.78 -18.98 1.18
N PRO A 413 -5.50 -19.79 0.39
CA PRO A 413 -5.05 -21.13 0.03
C PRO A 413 -3.75 -21.09 -0.78
N ILE A 414 -3.53 -20.10 -1.65
CA ILE A 414 -2.25 -19.95 -2.36
C ILE A 414 -1.10 -19.80 -1.37
N PHE A 415 -1.23 -18.90 -0.39
CA PHE A 415 -0.21 -18.71 0.64
C PHE A 415 0.03 -19.98 1.47
N PHE A 416 -1.04 -20.65 1.91
CA PHE A 416 -0.93 -21.88 2.69
C PHE A 416 -0.29 -23.02 1.88
N VAL A 417 -0.63 -23.18 0.60
CA VAL A 417 -0.02 -24.18 -0.27
C VAL A 417 1.47 -23.91 -0.47
N LEU A 418 1.86 -22.66 -0.69
CA LEU A 418 3.28 -22.28 -0.78
C LEU A 418 4.03 -22.55 0.52
N TYR A 419 3.44 -22.17 1.65
CA TYR A 419 4.05 -22.34 2.97
C TYR A 419 4.18 -23.81 3.37
N VAL A 420 3.07 -24.55 3.35
CA VAL A 420 3.02 -25.96 3.74
C VAL A 420 3.75 -26.83 2.73
N GLY A 421 3.59 -26.58 1.43
CA GLY A 421 4.27 -27.32 0.37
C GLY A 421 5.79 -27.20 0.47
N HIS A 422 6.33 -25.98 0.62
CA HIS A 422 7.75 -25.77 0.83
C HIS A 422 8.24 -26.44 2.13
N LYS A 423 7.45 -26.35 3.20
CA LYS A 423 7.79 -26.94 4.50
C LYS A 423 7.83 -28.47 4.47
N ILE A 424 6.90 -29.12 3.78
CA ILE A 424 6.89 -30.58 3.62
C ILE A 424 8.09 -31.03 2.78
N TRP A 425 8.42 -30.31 1.71
CA TRP A 425 9.52 -30.66 0.81
C TRP A 425 10.89 -30.48 1.47
N PHE A 426 11.14 -29.33 2.08
CA PHE A 426 12.44 -28.99 2.69
C PHE A 426 12.55 -29.38 4.17
N ARG A 427 11.45 -29.89 4.77
CA ARG A 427 11.38 -30.34 6.17
C ARG A 427 11.94 -29.30 7.16
N THR A 428 11.58 -28.04 6.98
CA THR A 428 12.07 -26.95 7.84
C THR A 428 11.42 -27.00 9.24
N PRO A 429 12.13 -26.60 10.31
CA PRO A 429 11.57 -26.54 11.65
C PRO A 429 10.42 -25.52 11.73
N PHE A 430 9.49 -25.69 12.69
CA PHE A 430 8.31 -24.82 12.77
C PHE A 430 8.66 -23.33 12.94
N ALA A 431 9.64 -23.07 13.80
CA ALA A 431 10.35 -21.82 13.92
C ALA A 431 11.74 -22.15 14.49
N ARG A 432 12.75 -21.32 14.20
CA ARG A 432 14.07 -21.44 14.86
C ARG A 432 13.90 -21.41 16.39
N ASN A 433 14.76 -22.07 17.17
CA ASN A 433 14.74 -21.83 18.62
C ASN A 433 15.16 -20.38 18.87
N VAL A 434 14.61 -19.75 19.91
CA VAL A 434 14.88 -18.34 20.20
C VAL A 434 16.38 -18.09 20.44
N ALA A 435 17.08 -19.06 21.02
CA ALA A 435 18.53 -19.01 21.24
C ALA A 435 19.36 -19.06 19.95
N ASP A 436 18.81 -19.62 18.87
CA ASP A 436 19.47 -19.78 17.56
C ASP A 436 19.11 -18.64 16.59
N VAL A 437 18.25 -17.72 17.01
CA VAL A 437 17.86 -16.58 16.17
C VAL A 437 19.02 -15.61 16.09
N ASP A 438 19.58 -15.45 14.89
CA ASP A 438 20.71 -14.56 14.66
C ASP A 438 20.28 -13.09 14.73
N VAL A 439 20.52 -12.49 15.88
CA VAL A 439 20.42 -11.06 16.13
C VAL A 439 21.78 -10.37 16.22
N THR A 440 22.91 -11.03 15.94
CA THR A 440 24.25 -10.46 16.14
C THR A 440 24.98 -10.13 14.84
N THR A 441 24.80 -10.93 13.78
CA THR A 441 25.58 -10.81 12.54
C THR A 441 25.32 -9.49 11.83
N GLY A 442 26.37 -8.78 11.43
CA GLY A 442 26.29 -7.48 10.74
C GLY A 442 25.98 -6.29 11.66
N VAL A 443 25.63 -6.49 12.94
CA VAL A 443 25.29 -5.38 13.85
C VAL A 443 26.49 -4.46 14.08
N ALA A 444 27.68 -5.02 14.31
CA ALA A 444 28.90 -4.25 14.55
C ALA A 444 29.32 -3.41 13.34
N GLU A 445 29.14 -3.94 12.12
CA GLU A 445 29.39 -3.20 10.89
C GLU A 445 28.44 -2.01 10.76
N MET A 446 27.15 -2.22 11.07
CA MET A 446 26.15 -1.16 11.04
C MET A 446 26.33 -0.13 12.17
N GLU A 447 26.88 -0.53 13.32
CA GLU A 447 27.31 0.37 14.41
C GLU A 447 28.48 1.24 13.96
N ALA A 448 29.53 0.64 13.41
CA ALA A 448 30.69 1.36 12.89
C ALA A 448 30.32 2.35 11.77
N MET A 449 29.45 1.94 10.84
CA MET A 449 28.96 2.86 9.79
C MET A 449 28.19 4.06 10.39
N ALA A 450 27.42 3.84 11.46
CA ALA A 450 26.67 4.90 12.11
C ALA A 450 27.54 5.86 12.93
N GLU A 451 28.68 5.40 13.45
CA GLU A 451 29.66 6.25 14.13
C GLU A 451 30.36 7.22 13.16
N LEU A 452 30.49 6.83 11.90
CA LEU A 452 31.05 7.65 10.82
C LEU A 452 30.05 8.66 10.24
N ASP A 453 28.76 8.57 10.61
CA ASP A 453 27.72 9.44 10.09
C ASP A 453 27.76 10.82 10.75
N GLU A 454 28.34 11.82 10.09
CA GLU A 454 28.27 13.21 10.55
C GLU A 454 26.83 13.78 10.45
N GLU A 455 26.43 14.61 11.42
CA GLU A 455 25.17 15.34 11.34
C GLU A 455 25.31 16.50 10.34
N PRO A 456 24.39 16.63 9.36
CA PRO A 456 24.45 17.73 8.41
C PRO A 456 24.21 19.05 9.13
N ILE A 457 25.23 19.92 9.16
CA ILE A 457 25.15 21.25 9.78
C ILE A 457 24.36 22.19 8.84
N PRO A 458 23.20 22.73 9.24
CA PRO A 458 22.44 23.63 8.40
C PRO A 458 23.17 24.96 8.25
N LYS A 459 23.43 25.39 7.00
CA LYS A 459 24.11 26.67 6.73
C LYS A 459 23.17 27.87 6.93
N ASN A 460 21.88 27.71 6.60
CA ASN A 460 20.86 28.77 6.64
C ASN A 460 19.55 28.29 7.30
N MET A 461 18.65 29.21 7.67
CA MET A 461 17.33 28.87 8.22
C MET A 461 16.49 27.98 7.30
N LEU A 462 16.55 28.21 5.98
CA LEU A 462 15.88 27.35 4.99
C LEU A 462 16.42 25.92 5.02
N GLN A 463 17.75 25.73 5.18
CA GLN A 463 18.33 24.40 5.35
C GLN A 463 17.99 23.79 6.70
N LYS A 464 17.86 24.60 7.76
CA LYS A 464 17.43 24.13 9.07
C LYS A 464 15.98 23.62 9.03
N VAL A 465 15.10 24.34 8.35
CA VAL A 465 13.72 23.89 8.09
C VAL A 465 13.73 22.67 7.18
N TRP A 466 14.52 22.67 6.10
CA TRP A 466 14.62 21.54 5.19
C TRP A 466 15.14 20.27 5.89
N PHE A 467 16.21 20.32 6.67
CA PHE A 467 16.72 19.17 7.44
C PHE A 467 15.80 18.76 8.59
N TRP A 468 14.87 19.64 8.98
CA TRP A 468 13.79 19.31 9.90
C TRP A 468 12.57 18.71 9.18
N ILE A 469 12.35 19.02 7.90
CA ILE A 469 11.25 18.48 7.08
C ILE A 469 11.65 17.14 6.43
N ALA A 470 12.83 17.10 5.80
CA ALA A 470 13.52 15.92 5.29
C ALA A 470 13.99 15.01 6.44
#